data_AF-A0A7Y0X6I1-F1
#
_entry.id   AF-A0A7Y0X6I1-F1
#
_cell.length_a   1.000
_cell.length_b   1.000
_cell.length_c   1.000
_cell.angle_alpha   90.00
_cell.angle_beta   90.00
_cell.angle_gamma   90.00
#
_symmetry.space_group_name_H-M   'P 1'
#
loop_
_entity.id
_entity.type
_entity.pdbx_description
1 polymer ?
#
loop_
_entity_poly.entity_id
_entity_poly.type
_entity_poly.pdbx_seq_one_letter_code
_entity_poly.pdbx_strand_id
1 'polypeptide(L)' 'RVTNAHGKLVARGISAYSSDDLTKITGKHSKDIISILGHDYGSEVIHRDDLVVIQE' A
#
# COMPACT_ATOMS: atom_id res chain seq x y z
N ARG A 1 8.12 -0.10 2.99
CA ARG A 1 9.17 0.12 1.95
C ARG A 1 8.58 -0.28 0.61
N VAL A 2 8.87 0.45 -0.46
CA VAL A 2 8.36 0.16 -1.82
C VAL A 2 9.54 -0.16 -2.71
N THR A 3 9.54 -1.36 -3.30
CA THR A 3 10.59 -1.83 -4.20
C THR A 3 10.01 -2.12 -5.57
N ASN A 4 10.81 -1.92 -6.62
CA ASN A 4 10.44 -2.38 -7.96
C ASN A 4 10.63 -3.90 -8.11
N ALA A 5 10.30 -4.44 -9.29
CA ALA A 5 10.43 -5.88 -9.59
C ALA A 5 11.87 -6.42 -9.51
N HIS A 6 12.89 -5.56 -9.56
CA HIS A 6 14.30 -5.92 -9.41
C HIS A 6 14.79 -5.80 -7.95
N GLY A 7 13.90 -5.49 -7.00
CA GLY A 7 14.24 -5.29 -5.59
C GLY A 7 14.89 -3.93 -5.29
N LYS A 8 15.04 -3.03 -6.28
CA LYS A 8 15.54 -1.67 -6.04
C LYS A 8 14.51 -0.90 -5.22
N LEU A 9 14.96 -0.26 -4.14
CA LEU A 9 14.13 0.63 -3.32
C LEU A 9 13.78 1.88 -4.12
N VAL A 10 12.49 2.17 -4.28
CA VAL A 10 12.00 3.32 -5.05
C VAL A 10 11.27 4.36 -4.17
N ALA A 11 10.74 3.94 -3.02
CA ALA A 11 10.10 4.86 -2.08
C ALA A 11 10.00 4.29 -0.67
N ARG A 12 9.75 5.17 0.30
CA ARG A 12 9.34 4.84 1.67
C ARG A 12 8.12 5.68 2.05
N GLY A 13 7.26 5.15 2.89
CA GLY A 13 6.10 5.88 3.37
C GLY A 13 5.36 5.15 4.48
N ILE A 14 4.35 5.81 5.03
CA ILE A 14 3.47 5.28 6.08
C ILE A 14 2.35 4.49 5.41
N SER A 15 2.16 3.23 5.80
CA SER A 15 1.07 2.44 5.25
C SER A 15 -0.22 2.62 6.06
N ALA A 16 -1.34 2.75 5.36
CA ALA A 16 -2.68 2.79 5.97
C ALA A 16 -3.17 1.41 6.43
N TYR A 17 -2.54 0.33 5.95
CA TYR A 17 -2.94 -1.05 6.25
C TYR A 17 -1.77 -1.84 6.86
N SER A 18 -2.11 -2.81 7.70
CA SER A 18 -1.15 -3.76 8.27
C SER A 18 -0.60 -4.71 7.19
N SER A 19 0.52 -5.38 7.47
CA SER A 19 1.05 -6.43 6.58
C SER A 19 0.04 -7.54 6.28
N ASP A 20 -0.77 -7.89 7.29
CA ASP A 20 -1.73 -8.99 7.21
C ASP A 20 -2.91 -8.61 6.33
N ASP A 21 -3.39 -7.37 6.47
CA ASP A 21 -4.45 -6.84 5.62
C ASP A 21 -3.98 -6.65 4.18
N LEU A 22 -2.76 -6.12 3.98
CA LEU A 22 -2.15 -5.98 2.65
C LEU A 22 -2.07 -7.31 1.91
N THR A 23 -1.75 -8.40 2.61
CA THR A 23 -1.70 -9.74 2.01
C THR A 23 -3.06 -10.17 1.46
N LYS A 24 -4.17 -9.78 2.10
CA LYS A 24 -5.53 -10.13 1.67
C LYS A 24 -6.02 -9.29 0.48
N ILE A 25 -5.62 -8.01 0.42
CA ILE A 25 -6.11 -7.04 -0.58
C ILE A 25 -5.14 -6.82 -1.75
N THR A 26 -3.96 -7.45 -1.75
CA THR A 26 -3.00 -7.34 -2.86
C THR A 26 -3.65 -7.77 -4.19
N GLY A 27 -3.56 -6.89 -5.19
CA GLY A 27 -4.13 -7.13 -6.52
C GLY A 27 -5.66 -6.98 -6.60
N LYS A 28 -6.31 -6.46 -5.56
CA LYS A 28 -7.76 -6.18 -5.53
C LYS A 28 -8.04 -4.72 -5.81
N HIS A 29 -9.24 -4.42 -6.30
CA HIS A 29 -9.67 -3.04 -6.50
C HIS A 29 -10.03 -2.42 -5.15
N SER A 30 -9.77 -1.12 -4.95
CA SER A 30 -10.01 -0.43 -3.68
C SER A 30 -11.46 -0.57 -3.18
N LYS A 31 -12.42 -0.50 -4.10
CA LYS A 31 -13.85 -0.77 -3.85
C LYS A 31 -14.15 -2.12 -3.16
N ASP A 32 -13.26 -3.11 -3.32
CA ASP A 32 -13.44 -4.45 -2.76
C ASP A 32 -12.85 -4.58 -1.34
N ILE A 33 -12.09 -3.57 -0.86
CA ILE A 33 -11.37 -3.62 0.42
C ILE A 33 -12.34 -3.83 1.59
N ILE A 34 -13.41 -3.02 1.68
CA ILE A 34 -14.43 -3.15 2.74
C ILE A 34 -15.03 -4.56 2.75
N SER A 35 -15.28 -5.13 1.57
CA SER A 35 -15.84 -6.48 1.46
C SER A 35 -14.88 -7.58 1.91
N ILE A 36 -13.57 -7.36 1.80
CA ILE A 36 -12.53 -8.36 2.13
C ILE A 36 -12.11 -8.25 3.60
N LEU A 37 -11.98 -7.03 4.13
CA LEU A 37 -11.46 -6.76 5.46
C LEU A 37 -12.55 -6.48 6.50
N GLY A 38 -13.72 -5.98 6.09
CA GLY A 38 -14.77 -5.47 6.97
C GLY A 38 -14.56 -4.01 7.41
N HIS A 39 -13.47 -3.39 7.00
CA HIS A 39 -13.11 -1.99 7.28
C HIS A 39 -12.33 -1.40 6.10
N ASP A 40 -12.32 -0.07 6.01
CA ASP A 40 -11.44 0.69 5.13
C ASP A 40 -10.75 1.84 5.87
N TYR A 41 -9.54 2.15 5.40
CA TYR A 41 -8.74 3.28 5.86
C TYR A 41 -8.39 4.22 4.70
N GLY A 42 -9.19 4.19 3.63
CA GLY A 42 -8.94 4.88 2.37
C GLY A 42 -8.71 3.92 1.20
N SER A 43 -8.64 4.49 -0.01
CA SER A 43 -8.49 3.70 -1.25
C SER A 43 -7.04 3.33 -1.56
N GLU A 44 -6.09 3.92 -0.83
CA GLU A 44 -4.66 3.86 -1.08
C GLU A 44 -3.92 3.13 0.04
N VAL A 45 -2.89 2.36 -0.33
CA VAL A 45 -2.05 1.63 0.62
C VAL A 45 -1.04 2.55 1.32
N ILE A 46 -0.54 3.54 0.59
CA ILE A 46 0.30 4.63 1.10
C ILE A 46 -0.23 5.89 0.44
N HIS A 47 -0.65 6.87 1.23
CA HIS A 47 -1.06 8.16 0.70
C HIS A 47 0.15 8.93 0.17
N ARG A 48 -0.03 9.72 -0.89
CA ARG A 48 1.08 10.43 -1.55
C ARG A 48 1.79 11.42 -0.61
N ASP A 49 1.03 12.02 0.32
CA ASP A 49 1.56 12.99 1.27
C ASP A 49 2.42 12.30 2.35
N ASP A 50 2.20 10.99 2.56
CA ASP A 50 2.96 10.14 3.47
C ASP A 50 4.04 9.31 2.74
N LEU A 51 4.31 9.62 1.46
CA LEU A 51 5.25 8.91 0.59
C LEU A 51 6.42 9.81 0.21
N VAL A 52 7.64 9.32 0.45
CA VAL A 52 8.87 9.91 -0.08
C VAL A 52 9.43 9.02 -1.18
N VAL A 53 9.50 9.55 -2.40
CA VAL A 53 10.16 8.92 -3.55
C VAL A 53 11.67 9.08 -3.41
N ILE A 54 12.41 8.00 -3.61
CA ILE A 54 13.86 8.00 -3.58
C ILE A 54 14.34 8.14 -5.03
N GLN A 55 14.93 9.30 -5.32
CA GLN A 55 15.66 9.53 -6.56
C GLN A 55 17.14 9.22 -6.28
N GLU A 56 17.71 8.32 -7.07
CA GLU A 56 19.16 8.13 -7.16
C GLU A 56 19.69 8.90 -8.37
#